data_AF-A0A1F5HCL9-F1
#
_entry.id   AF-A0A1F5HCL9-F1
#
_cell.length_a   1.000
_cell.length_b   1.000
_cell.length_c   1.000
_cell.angle_alpha   90.00
_cell.angle_beta   90.00
_cell.angle_gamma   90.00
#
_symmetry.space_group_name_H-M   'P 1'
#
loop_
_entity.id
_entity.type
_entity.pdbx_description
1 polymer ?
#
loop_
_entity_poly.entity_id
_entity_poly.type
_entity_poly.pdbx_seq_one_letter_code
_entity_poly.pdbx_strand_id
1 'polypeptide(L)'
;GEGGLLGIAIHPEFAGNQYVYLYYTYSNTGNNTLNKVVRFKFENDQLINDKVIVDSIPGAANHNGGRIKFGPDNFLYITTGDAQEPSQAQDINSLAGKILRVTDEGKTASGNPFDNLVYSYGHRNPQGLAWDKDGRLWATEHGRSGIQSGLDEINLVEPGKNYGWPTIQGDEKRQGMETPQLNSGSDTWAPAGAVFVGDSLFFSGLRGQALYEAVIAGDDISFKEHFKGEFGRIRNVVLGSDGYLYITTSNRDGRGTVKTGDDKIIKINQP
;
A
#
# COMPACT_ATOMS: atom_id res chain seq x y z
N GLY A 1 -14.45 4.55 8.93
CA GLY A 1 -13.03 4.95 8.85
C GLY A 1 -12.27 3.96 7.99
N GLU A 2 -10.96 4.11 7.89
CA GLU A 2 -10.07 3.25 7.08
C GLU A 2 -9.27 2.27 7.92
N GLY A 3 -9.36 2.34 9.25
CA GLY A 3 -8.73 1.37 10.16
C GLY A 3 -9.51 0.06 10.26
N GLY A 4 -8.84 -1.00 10.71
CA GLY A 4 -9.38 -2.36 10.84
C GLY A 4 -8.29 -3.41 10.67
N LEU A 5 -8.65 -4.61 10.19
CA LEU A 5 -7.69 -5.58 9.66
C LEU A 5 -7.40 -5.23 8.19
N LEU A 6 -6.14 -4.98 7.85
CA LEU A 6 -5.74 -4.39 6.56
C LEU A 6 -4.86 -5.34 5.75
N GLY A 7 -3.54 -5.19 5.87
CA GLY A 7 -2.57 -5.95 5.11
C GLY A 7 -2.39 -7.36 5.64
N ILE A 8 -2.14 -8.29 4.71
CA ILE A 8 -1.72 -9.66 4.97
C ILE A 8 -0.52 -9.98 4.08
N ALA A 9 0.48 -10.66 4.63
CA ALA A 9 1.59 -11.23 3.88
C ALA A 9 1.93 -12.62 4.42
N ILE A 10 2.23 -13.55 3.53
CA ILE A 10 2.83 -14.84 3.90
C ILE A 10 4.35 -14.72 3.82
N HIS A 11 5.04 -15.40 4.73
CA HIS A 11 6.50 -15.44 4.69
C HIS A 11 7.01 -16.09 3.38
N PRO A 12 8.15 -15.66 2.79
CA PRO A 12 8.70 -16.32 1.60
C PRO A 12 8.88 -17.83 1.77
N GLU A 13 9.44 -18.25 2.91
CA GLU A 13 9.57 -19.65 3.35
C GLU A 13 8.32 -20.24 4.05
N PHE A 14 7.11 -19.83 3.66
CA PHE A 14 5.86 -20.26 4.32
C PHE A 14 5.73 -21.78 4.42
N ALA A 15 6.16 -22.53 3.40
CA ALA A 15 6.10 -24.00 3.40
C ALA A 15 6.84 -24.62 4.61
N GLY A 16 7.94 -24.01 5.06
CA GLY A 16 8.72 -24.49 6.21
C GLY A 16 8.30 -23.88 7.55
N ASN A 17 7.94 -22.59 7.56
CA ASN A 17 7.72 -21.86 8.81
C ASN A 17 6.26 -21.49 9.11
N GLN A 18 5.34 -21.60 8.14
CA GLN A 18 3.92 -21.29 8.28
C GLN A 18 3.65 -19.91 8.91
N TYR A 19 4.50 -18.91 8.66
CA TYR A 19 4.33 -17.58 9.22
C TYR A 19 3.45 -16.67 8.36
N VAL A 20 2.46 -16.06 8.99
CA VAL A 20 1.54 -15.08 8.39
C VAL A 20 1.67 -13.76 9.15
N TYR A 21 1.76 -12.66 8.43
CA TYR A 21 1.88 -11.32 8.96
C TYR A 21 0.58 -10.57 8.70
N LEU A 22 0.06 -9.87 9.71
CA LEU A 22 -1.15 -9.05 9.62
C LEU A 22 -0.85 -7.63 10.08
N TYR A 23 -1.32 -6.66 9.31
CA TYR A 23 -1.38 -5.25 9.71
C TYR A 23 -2.79 -4.93 10.18
N TYR A 24 -2.94 -4.38 11.39
CA TYR A 24 -4.25 -3.95 11.87
C TYR A 24 -4.22 -2.77 12.84
N THR A 25 -5.35 -2.07 12.88
CA THR A 25 -5.62 -0.95 13.78
C THR A 25 -6.16 -1.46 15.12
N TYR A 26 -5.72 -0.86 16.22
CA TYR A 26 -6.19 -1.14 17.57
C TYR A 26 -6.45 0.14 18.35
N SER A 27 -7.36 0.08 19.32
CA SER A 27 -7.64 1.19 20.22
C SER A 27 -6.49 1.40 21.21
N ASN A 28 -6.12 2.65 21.42
CA ASN A 28 -5.21 3.09 22.47
C ASN A 28 -5.96 3.99 23.48
N THR A 29 -5.25 4.54 24.46
CA THR A 29 -5.81 5.47 25.44
C THR A 29 -6.45 6.70 24.78
N GLY A 30 -7.52 7.22 25.40
CA GLY A 30 -8.11 8.52 25.03
C GLY A 30 -8.80 8.57 23.66
N ASN A 31 -9.48 7.51 23.22
CA ASN A 31 -10.13 7.39 21.90
C ASN A 31 -9.18 7.47 20.68
N ASN A 32 -7.87 7.40 20.91
CA ASN A 32 -6.89 7.33 19.83
C ASN A 32 -6.78 5.90 19.29
N THR A 33 -6.39 5.79 18.03
CA THR A 33 -6.07 4.51 17.38
C THR A 33 -4.60 4.45 17.04
N LEU A 34 -4.03 3.27 17.07
CA LEU A 34 -2.70 2.98 16.57
C LEU A 34 -2.78 1.79 15.61
N ASN A 35 -1.75 1.57 14.83
CA ASN A 35 -1.60 0.42 13.96
C ASN A 35 -0.41 -0.43 14.40
N LYS A 36 -0.45 -1.72 14.08
CA LYS A 36 0.67 -2.64 14.31
C LYS A 36 0.74 -3.71 13.25
N VAL A 37 1.92 -4.28 13.09
CA VAL A 37 2.16 -5.52 12.34
C VAL A 37 2.47 -6.63 13.33
N VAL A 38 1.75 -7.74 13.20
CA VAL A 38 1.91 -8.92 14.06
C VAL A 38 2.08 -10.15 13.19
N ARG A 39 3.01 -11.01 13.58
CA ARG A 39 3.21 -12.34 13.02
C ARG A 39 2.42 -13.37 13.81
N PHE A 40 1.81 -14.28 13.06
CA PHE A 40 1.09 -15.44 13.53
C PHE A 40 1.74 -16.70 12.95
N LYS A 41 1.63 -17.81 13.68
CA LYS A 41 1.88 -19.15 13.16
C LYS A 41 0.57 -19.74 12.66
N PHE A 42 0.55 -20.23 11.43
CA PHE A 42 -0.57 -20.98 10.89
C PHE A 42 -0.39 -22.47 11.18
N GLU A 43 -1.28 -23.05 11.98
CA GLU A 43 -1.23 -24.47 12.35
C GLU A 43 -2.66 -24.98 12.59
N ASN A 44 -2.97 -26.18 12.11
CA ASN A 44 -4.29 -26.82 12.29
C ASN A 44 -5.46 -25.90 11.89
N ASP A 45 -5.34 -25.23 10.74
CA ASP A 45 -6.31 -24.27 10.20
C ASP A 45 -6.60 -23.07 11.12
N GLN A 46 -5.67 -22.72 12.00
CA GLN A 46 -5.77 -21.60 12.94
C GLN A 46 -4.56 -20.68 12.89
N LEU A 47 -4.77 -19.40 13.18
CA LEU A 47 -3.71 -18.43 13.40
C LEU A 47 -3.43 -18.29 14.90
N ILE A 48 -2.24 -18.69 15.32
CA ILE A 48 -1.76 -18.59 16.70
C ILE A 48 -0.86 -17.37 16.78
N ASN A 49 -1.18 -16.44 17.69
CA ASN A 49 -0.37 -15.24 17.88
C ASN A 49 1.05 -15.62 18.31
N ASP A 50 2.04 -15.12 17.58
CA ASP A 50 3.44 -15.42 17.81
C ASP A 50 4.20 -14.18 18.30
N LYS A 51 4.19 -13.10 17.51
CA LYS A 51 5.09 -11.97 17.77
C LYS A 51 4.61 -10.65 17.18
N VAL A 52 4.76 -9.56 17.95
CA VAL A 52 4.63 -8.20 17.41
C VAL A 52 5.89 -7.85 16.61
N ILE A 53 5.71 -7.41 15.37
CA ILE A 53 6.79 -7.09 14.42
C ILE A 53 7.07 -5.60 14.43
N VAL A 54 6.03 -4.77 14.34
CA VAL A 54 6.11 -3.31 14.53
C VAL A 54 4.88 -2.89 15.32
N ASP A 55 5.06 -2.13 16.39
CA ASP A 55 3.96 -1.62 17.21
C ASP A 55 3.89 -0.10 17.15
N SER A 56 2.80 0.46 17.66
CA SER A 56 2.64 1.91 17.87
C SER A 56 2.85 2.76 16.62
N ILE A 57 2.51 2.24 15.44
CA ILE A 57 2.44 3.04 14.23
C ILE A 57 1.25 4.01 14.41
N PRO A 58 1.41 5.32 14.19
CA PRO A 58 0.31 6.26 14.30
C PRO A 58 -0.89 5.84 13.45
N GLY A 59 -2.10 6.02 13.99
CA GLY A 59 -3.34 5.69 13.30
C GLY A 59 -4.41 6.73 13.60
N ALA A 60 -5.39 6.80 12.71
CA ALA A 60 -6.52 7.71 12.84
C ALA A 60 -7.77 7.13 12.18
N ALA A 61 -8.85 7.92 12.14
CA ALA A 61 -10.07 7.53 11.45
C ALA A 61 -9.82 7.26 9.96
N ASN A 62 -8.87 7.98 9.34
CA ASN A 62 -8.42 7.81 7.96
C ASN A 62 -6.89 7.80 7.89
N HIS A 63 -6.33 7.41 6.74
CA HIS A 63 -4.90 7.45 6.46
C HIS A 63 -4.05 6.51 7.34
N ASN A 64 -4.45 5.24 7.38
CA ASN A 64 -3.72 4.21 8.11
C ASN A 64 -2.70 3.46 7.24
N GLY A 65 -2.59 3.77 5.93
CA GLY A 65 -1.80 2.98 5.00
C GLY A 65 -2.23 1.51 5.02
N GLY A 66 -1.30 0.64 5.41
CA GLY A 66 -1.62 -0.73 5.86
C GLY A 66 -1.34 -1.83 4.85
N ARG A 67 -0.67 -1.54 3.72
CA ARG A 67 -0.19 -2.60 2.83
C ARG A 67 1.10 -3.17 3.40
N ILE A 68 1.19 -4.50 3.45
CA ILE A 68 2.42 -5.21 3.78
C ILE A 68 2.74 -6.23 2.69
N LYS A 69 4.02 -6.39 2.38
CA LYS A 69 4.48 -7.36 1.38
C LYS A 69 5.98 -7.64 1.56
N PHE A 70 6.39 -8.89 1.39
CA PHE A 70 7.82 -9.21 1.31
C PHE A 70 8.38 -8.81 -0.04
N GLY A 71 9.54 -8.15 -0.03
CA GLY A 71 10.29 -7.81 -1.22
C GLY A 71 11.15 -8.97 -1.73
N PRO A 72 11.78 -8.82 -2.91
CA PRO A 72 12.71 -9.80 -3.47
C PRO A 72 13.99 -9.95 -2.63
N ASP A 73 14.25 -9.02 -1.72
CA ASP A 73 15.34 -9.04 -0.74
C ASP A 73 14.97 -9.77 0.58
N ASN A 74 13.80 -10.40 0.64
CA ASN A 74 13.24 -11.10 1.80
C ASN A 74 12.96 -10.20 3.02
N PHE A 75 12.96 -8.87 2.87
CA PHE A 75 12.49 -7.97 3.91
C PHE A 75 10.99 -7.70 3.79
N LEU A 76 10.35 -7.42 4.93
CA LEU A 76 8.95 -7.02 4.98
C LEU A 76 8.85 -5.51 4.80
N TYR A 77 8.14 -5.08 3.75
CA TYR A 77 7.81 -3.69 3.50
C TYR A 77 6.41 -3.37 4.02
N ILE A 78 6.26 -2.21 4.65
CA ILE A 78 5.02 -1.80 5.33
C ILE A 78 4.70 -0.36 4.96
N THR A 79 3.53 -0.11 4.37
CA THR A 79 3.06 1.26 4.12
C THR A 79 2.31 1.81 5.32
N THR A 80 2.54 3.07 5.65
CA THR A 80 1.84 3.78 6.72
C THR A 80 1.35 5.13 6.20
N GLY A 81 0.12 5.50 6.55
CA GLY A 81 -0.40 6.83 6.22
C GLY A 81 0.02 7.85 7.27
N ASP A 82 -0.21 9.13 6.98
CA ASP A 82 0.13 10.26 7.84
C ASP A 82 -0.73 10.37 9.11
N ALA A 83 -1.72 9.47 9.28
CA ALA A 83 -2.67 9.47 10.39
C ALA A 83 -3.38 10.82 10.58
N GLN A 84 -3.63 11.55 9.49
CA GLN A 84 -4.21 12.89 9.48
C GLN A 84 -3.37 13.97 10.18
N GLU A 85 -2.09 13.70 10.43
CA GLU A 85 -1.09 14.65 10.91
C GLU A 85 0.02 14.81 9.86
N PRO A 86 -0.21 15.57 8.77
CA PRO A 86 0.66 15.57 7.59
C PRO A 86 2.13 15.91 7.86
N SER A 87 2.41 16.75 8.86
CA SER A 87 3.77 17.11 9.25
C SER A 87 4.61 15.89 9.65
N GLN A 88 3.99 14.84 10.18
CA GLN A 88 4.65 13.60 10.58
C GLN A 88 5.25 12.83 9.40
N ALA A 89 4.70 13.01 8.19
CA ALA A 89 5.24 12.38 6.99
C ALA A 89 6.70 12.81 6.73
N GLN A 90 7.06 14.05 7.08
CA GLN A 90 8.40 14.61 6.93
C GLN A 90 9.36 14.28 8.09
N ASP A 91 8.85 13.85 9.25
CA ASP A 91 9.70 13.44 10.38
C ASP A 91 10.15 11.98 10.21
N ILE A 92 11.45 11.78 9.98
CA ILE A 92 12.06 10.44 9.83
C ILE A 92 12.09 9.61 11.13
N ASN A 93 11.80 10.23 12.28
CA ASN A 93 11.67 9.52 13.56
C ASN A 93 10.23 9.06 13.84
N SER A 94 9.27 9.52 13.04
CA SER A 94 7.87 9.08 13.10
C SER A 94 7.65 7.87 12.19
N LEU A 95 6.74 6.98 12.58
CA LEU A 95 6.28 5.88 11.73
C LEU A 95 5.09 6.26 10.84
N ALA A 96 4.56 7.49 10.91
CA ALA A 96 3.45 7.94 10.06
C ALA A 96 3.94 8.46 8.71
N GLY A 97 3.22 8.17 7.63
CA GLY A 97 3.51 8.67 6.30
C GLY A 97 4.84 8.14 5.73
N LYS A 98 5.05 6.82 5.88
CA LYS A 98 6.30 6.13 5.54
C LYS A 98 6.04 4.91 4.66
N ILE A 99 7.09 4.46 3.99
CA ILE A 99 7.28 3.04 3.71
C ILE A 99 8.38 2.57 4.66
N LEU A 100 8.08 1.56 5.47
CA LEU A 100 9.03 0.93 6.39
C LEU A 100 9.60 -0.33 5.73
N ARG A 101 10.82 -0.72 6.12
CA ARG A 101 11.43 -1.99 5.74
C ARG A 101 12.08 -2.65 6.94
N VAL A 102 11.65 -3.87 7.24
CA VAL A 102 12.05 -4.61 8.45
C VAL A 102 12.41 -6.05 8.11
N THR A 103 13.19 -6.70 8.97
CA THR A 103 13.37 -8.15 8.90
C THR A 103 12.05 -8.86 9.22
N ASP A 104 11.95 -10.13 8.83
CA ASP A 104 10.87 -11.05 9.22
C ASP A 104 10.65 -11.14 10.76
N GLU A 105 11.69 -10.83 11.54
CA GLU A 105 11.71 -10.72 12.99
C GLU A 105 11.41 -9.31 13.56
N GLY A 106 11.12 -8.31 12.72
CA GLY A 106 10.77 -6.94 13.11
C GLY A 106 11.96 -6.02 13.44
N LYS A 107 13.19 -6.42 13.09
CA LYS A 107 14.37 -5.56 13.28
C LYS A 107 14.54 -4.62 12.09
N THR A 108 15.30 -3.54 12.28
CA THR A 108 15.77 -2.69 11.18
C THR A 108 16.45 -3.55 10.12
N ALA A 109 15.99 -3.46 8.87
CA ALA A 109 16.60 -4.16 7.76
C ALA A 109 17.99 -3.58 7.43
N SER A 110 18.94 -4.43 7.07
CA SER A 110 20.28 -3.99 6.66
C SER A 110 20.21 -3.07 5.44
N GLY A 111 20.96 -1.97 5.47
CA GLY A 111 20.94 -0.97 4.40
C GLY A 111 19.75 -0.01 4.44
N ASN A 112 19.01 0.05 5.56
CA ASN A 112 18.06 1.15 5.77
C ASN A 112 18.83 2.49 5.89
N PRO A 113 18.27 3.58 5.36
CA PRO A 113 18.95 4.87 5.20
C PRO A 113 19.16 5.68 6.50
N PHE A 114 18.40 5.41 7.55
CA PHE A 114 18.34 6.27 8.76
C PHE A 114 18.59 5.52 10.08
N ASP A 115 19.21 4.35 10.03
CA ASP A 115 19.43 3.47 11.19
C ASP A 115 18.15 3.12 11.98
N ASN A 116 16.99 3.21 11.32
CA ASN A 116 15.68 2.93 11.87
C ASN A 116 14.81 2.18 10.83
N LEU A 117 13.53 1.94 11.13
CA LEU A 117 12.65 1.14 10.26
C LEU A 117 12.26 1.84 8.95
N VAL A 118 12.51 3.15 8.82
CA VAL A 118 12.08 3.95 7.67
C VAL A 118 12.93 3.63 6.44
N TYR A 119 12.26 3.24 5.36
CA TYR A 119 12.85 3.04 4.04
C TYR A 119 12.69 4.26 3.15
N SER A 120 11.50 4.86 3.12
CA SER A 120 11.21 6.14 2.49
C SER A 120 10.16 6.92 3.28
N TYR A 121 10.07 8.23 3.04
CA TYR A 121 9.22 9.13 3.81
C TYR A 121 8.58 10.21 2.93
N GLY A 122 7.75 11.07 3.52
CA GLY A 122 6.99 12.08 2.78
C GLY A 122 5.80 11.49 2.04
N HIS A 123 5.12 10.52 2.65
CA HIS A 123 3.93 9.88 2.10
C HIS A 123 2.64 10.31 2.83
N ARG A 124 1.54 10.42 2.10
CA ARG A 124 0.20 10.72 2.60
C ARG A 124 -0.55 9.47 3.05
N ASN A 125 -0.86 8.57 2.12
CA ASN A 125 -1.62 7.34 2.40
C ASN A 125 -1.34 6.23 1.36
N PRO A 126 -0.11 5.70 1.30
CA PRO A 126 0.27 4.63 0.39
C PRO A 126 -0.44 3.31 0.75
N GLN A 127 -1.02 2.63 -0.26
CA GLN A 127 -1.81 1.39 -0.07
C GLN A 127 -1.47 0.28 -1.07
N GLY A 128 -0.47 0.50 -1.92
CA GLY A 128 0.03 -0.46 -2.91
C GLY A 128 1.54 -0.61 -2.84
N LEU A 129 2.02 -1.84 -3.02
CA LEU A 129 3.44 -2.20 -3.13
C LEU A 129 3.60 -3.25 -4.23
N ALA A 130 4.45 -2.98 -5.20
CA ALA A 130 4.80 -3.90 -6.28
C ALA A 130 6.30 -3.80 -6.58
N TRP A 131 6.88 -4.89 -7.05
CA TRP A 131 8.25 -4.89 -7.58
C TRP A 131 8.19 -5.22 -9.05
N ASP A 132 8.94 -4.48 -9.85
CA ASP A 132 9.11 -4.79 -11.27
C ASP A 132 10.13 -5.92 -11.46
N LYS A 133 10.34 -6.32 -12.72
CA LYS A 133 11.27 -7.39 -13.11
C LYS A 133 12.72 -7.12 -12.71
N ASP A 134 13.09 -5.86 -12.50
CA ASP A 134 14.44 -5.44 -12.12
C ASP A 134 14.58 -5.31 -10.60
N GLY A 135 13.54 -5.67 -9.84
CA GLY A 135 13.51 -5.62 -8.38
C GLY A 135 13.34 -4.21 -7.81
N ARG A 136 12.94 -3.23 -8.64
CA ARG A 136 12.69 -1.86 -8.16
C ARG A 136 11.31 -1.80 -7.51
N LEU A 137 11.22 -1.09 -6.39
CA LEU A 137 9.97 -0.97 -5.64
C LEU A 137 9.09 0.14 -6.24
N TRP A 138 7.82 -0.14 -6.42
CA TRP A 138 6.79 0.80 -6.83
C TRP A 138 5.67 0.85 -5.79
N ALA A 139 5.14 2.04 -5.55
CA ALA A 139 4.03 2.26 -4.63
C ALA A 139 2.93 3.09 -5.27
N THR A 140 1.69 2.83 -4.86
CA THR A 140 0.54 3.67 -5.22
C THR A 140 0.01 4.39 -4.00
N GLU A 141 -0.42 5.64 -4.18
CA GLU A 141 -0.74 6.52 -3.08
C GLU A 141 -1.96 7.40 -3.36
N HIS A 142 -2.78 7.62 -2.33
CA HIS A 142 -3.92 8.54 -2.42
C HIS A 142 -3.41 9.97 -2.30
N GLY A 143 -3.75 10.81 -3.28
CA GLY A 143 -3.46 12.24 -3.31
C GLY A 143 -4.38 13.04 -2.38
N ARG A 144 -4.40 14.36 -2.56
CA ARG A 144 -5.26 15.25 -1.74
C ARG A 144 -6.75 14.91 -1.90
N SER A 145 -7.51 15.16 -0.85
CA SER A 145 -8.96 14.95 -0.82
C SER A 145 -9.66 16.09 -0.08
N GLY A 146 -10.83 16.52 -0.54
CA GLY A 146 -11.59 17.64 0.03
C GLY A 146 -12.19 18.53 -1.07
N ILE A 147 -12.12 19.85 -0.89
CA ILE A 147 -12.55 20.84 -1.92
C ILE A 147 -11.84 20.58 -3.25
N GLN A 148 -10.56 20.22 -3.19
CA GLN A 148 -9.80 19.69 -4.32
C GLN A 148 -9.49 18.21 -4.03
N SER A 149 -9.71 17.34 -5.01
CA SER A 149 -9.38 15.92 -4.95
C SER A 149 -8.56 15.53 -6.16
N GLY A 150 -7.79 14.45 -6.06
CA GLY A 150 -6.93 13.94 -7.13
C GLY A 150 -5.46 14.07 -6.75
N LEU A 151 -4.60 14.08 -7.77
CA LEU A 151 -3.15 13.87 -7.64
C LEU A 151 -2.84 12.56 -6.91
N ASP A 152 -3.61 11.50 -7.17
CA ASP A 152 -3.24 10.15 -6.77
C ASP A 152 -1.99 9.72 -7.54
N GLU A 153 -1.08 9.00 -6.90
CA GLU A 153 0.29 8.86 -7.40
C GLU A 153 0.71 7.41 -7.61
N ILE A 154 1.61 7.23 -8.58
CA ILE A 154 2.47 6.07 -8.76
C ILE A 154 3.91 6.54 -8.56
N ASN A 155 4.60 5.95 -7.58
CA ASN A 155 5.93 6.34 -7.15
C ASN A 155 6.92 5.20 -7.38
N LEU A 156 8.07 5.49 -8.01
CA LEU A 156 9.25 4.64 -8.02
C LEU A 156 10.01 4.88 -6.70
N VAL A 157 9.99 3.90 -5.81
CA VAL A 157 10.43 4.05 -4.42
C VAL A 157 11.90 3.67 -4.25
N GLU A 158 12.71 4.62 -3.80
CA GLU A 158 14.13 4.43 -3.53
C GLU A 158 14.47 4.64 -2.04
N PRO A 159 15.51 3.97 -1.51
CA PRO A 159 15.92 4.12 -0.11
C PRO A 159 16.29 5.56 0.22
N GLY A 160 15.75 6.07 1.31
CA GLY A 160 16.09 7.38 1.89
C GLY A 160 15.45 8.57 1.19
N LYS A 161 14.66 8.35 0.13
CA LYS A 161 14.02 9.43 -0.62
C LYS A 161 12.77 9.96 0.06
N ASN A 162 12.50 11.24 -0.22
CA ASN A 162 11.38 12.03 0.28
C ASN A 162 10.36 12.22 -0.84
N TYR A 163 9.17 11.64 -0.70
CA TYR A 163 8.07 11.75 -1.66
C TYR A 163 7.19 12.99 -1.46
N GLY A 164 7.68 13.91 -0.62
CA GLY A 164 7.28 15.31 -0.69
C GLY A 164 6.04 15.69 0.10
N TRP A 165 5.12 14.78 0.40
CA TRP A 165 3.92 15.11 1.19
C TRP A 165 4.29 15.67 2.58
N PRO A 166 3.66 16.77 3.04
CA PRO A 166 2.62 17.56 2.38
C PRO A 166 3.16 18.79 1.62
N THR A 167 4.48 18.89 1.49
CA THR A 167 5.20 20.07 0.97
C THR A 167 5.08 20.23 -0.53
N ILE A 168 5.14 19.13 -1.28
CA ILE A 168 4.84 19.08 -2.71
C ILE A 168 3.75 18.03 -2.95
N GLN A 169 2.96 18.19 -4.01
CA GLN A 169 1.94 17.24 -4.44
C GLN A 169 1.93 17.15 -5.97
N GLY A 170 1.81 15.95 -6.53
CA GLY A 170 1.80 15.77 -7.99
C GLY A 170 3.06 16.35 -8.63
N ASP A 171 2.93 17.26 -9.59
CA ASP A 171 4.04 17.80 -10.38
C ASP A 171 4.83 18.94 -9.71
N GLU A 172 4.47 19.33 -8.48
CA GLU A 172 5.21 20.35 -7.73
C GLU A 172 6.63 19.88 -7.41
N LYS A 173 7.62 20.77 -7.56
CA LYS A 173 9.04 20.42 -7.38
C LYS A 173 9.68 21.23 -6.26
N ARG A 174 10.50 20.55 -5.46
CA ARG A 174 11.39 21.17 -4.47
C ARG A 174 12.67 20.35 -4.35
N GLN A 175 13.80 21.02 -4.09
CA GLN A 175 15.08 20.35 -3.91
C GLN A 175 15.00 19.28 -2.80
N GLY A 176 15.50 18.08 -3.11
CA GLY A 176 15.54 16.95 -2.18
C GLY A 176 14.20 16.22 -2.01
N MET A 177 13.21 16.50 -2.87
CA MET A 177 11.93 15.80 -2.91
C MET A 177 11.70 15.20 -4.30
N GLU A 178 11.23 13.96 -4.32
CA GLU A 178 10.94 13.21 -5.53
C GLU A 178 9.51 13.46 -5.98
N THR A 179 9.32 13.61 -7.29
CA THR A 179 7.99 13.69 -7.91
C THR A 179 7.53 12.30 -8.34
N PRO A 180 6.21 12.03 -8.35
CA PRO A 180 5.68 10.77 -8.84
C PRO A 180 6.02 10.54 -10.31
N GLN A 181 6.11 9.27 -10.69
CA GLN A 181 6.28 8.86 -12.09
C GLN A 181 5.01 9.12 -12.90
N LEU A 182 3.85 9.00 -12.23
CA LEU A 182 2.56 9.35 -12.79
C LEU A 182 1.64 9.86 -11.69
N ASN A 183 0.85 10.89 -11.98
CA ASN A 183 -0.23 11.32 -11.10
C ASN A 183 -1.57 11.45 -11.85
N SER A 184 -2.68 11.37 -11.13
CA SER A 184 -4.03 11.37 -11.70
C SER A 184 -4.55 12.75 -12.14
N GLY A 185 -3.76 13.82 -11.96
CA GLY A 185 -4.23 15.19 -12.21
C GLY A 185 -5.46 15.52 -11.37
N SER A 186 -6.51 16.05 -12.02
CA SER A 186 -7.79 16.32 -11.37
C SER A 186 -8.67 15.08 -11.15
N ASP A 187 -8.37 13.95 -11.80
CA ASP A 187 -9.13 12.72 -11.61
C ASP A 187 -8.81 12.09 -10.25
N THR A 188 -9.72 11.25 -9.75
CA THR A 188 -9.50 10.48 -8.51
C THR A 188 -9.57 8.99 -8.81
N TRP A 189 -8.43 8.33 -8.80
CA TRP A 189 -8.33 6.88 -8.84
C TRP A 189 -8.64 6.29 -7.47
N ALA A 190 -8.14 6.93 -6.41
CA ALA A 190 -8.00 6.40 -5.05
C ALA A 190 -7.37 4.99 -5.09
N PRO A 191 -6.07 4.89 -5.42
CA PRO A 191 -5.41 3.64 -5.73
C PRO A 191 -5.11 2.82 -4.46
N ALA A 192 -5.04 1.49 -4.60
CA ALA A 192 -4.74 0.61 -3.48
C ALA A 192 -3.80 -0.54 -3.87
N GLY A 193 -4.22 -1.81 -3.84
CA GLY A 193 -3.32 -2.92 -4.19
C GLY A 193 -2.73 -2.77 -5.59
N ALA A 194 -1.49 -3.25 -5.75
CA ALA A 194 -0.76 -3.17 -7.00
C ALA A 194 0.12 -4.42 -7.23
N VAL A 195 0.33 -4.78 -8.49
CA VAL A 195 1.16 -5.91 -8.91
C VAL A 195 1.72 -5.67 -10.32
N PHE A 196 2.94 -6.13 -10.57
CA PHE A 196 3.49 -6.19 -11.93
C PHE A 196 3.15 -7.51 -12.62
N VAL A 197 2.84 -7.42 -13.91
CA VAL A 197 2.78 -8.56 -14.84
C VAL A 197 3.57 -8.16 -16.09
N GLY A 198 4.75 -8.75 -16.29
CA GLY A 198 5.69 -8.24 -17.29
C GLY A 198 6.08 -6.79 -16.99
N ASP A 199 5.92 -5.90 -17.97
CA ASP A 199 6.20 -4.46 -17.84
C ASP A 199 4.94 -3.63 -17.43
N SER A 200 3.81 -4.30 -17.20
CA SER A 200 2.55 -3.65 -16.82
C SER A 200 2.38 -3.63 -15.30
N LEU A 201 2.28 -2.44 -14.73
CA LEU A 201 1.81 -2.22 -13.36
C LEU A 201 0.28 -2.18 -13.35
N PHE A 202 -0.33 -3.24 -12.82
CA PHE A 202 -1.75 -3.26 -12.52
C PHE A 202 -2.00 -2.72 -11.12
N PHE A 203 -2.98 -1.82 -10.96
CA PHE A 203 -3.38 -1.32 -9.65
C PHE A 203 -4.88 -1.06 -9.52
N SER A 204 -5.40 -1.28 -8.32
CA SER A 204 -6.84 -1.21 -8.05
C SER A 204 -7.30 0.23 -7.79
N GLY A 205 -8.42 0.65 -8.38
CA GLY A 205 -9.07 1.92 -8.16
C GLY A 205 -10.34 1.81 -7.30
N LEU A 206 -10.37 2.56 -6.19
CA LEU A 206 -11.52 2.55 -5.30
C LEU A 206 -12.61 3.50 -5.74
N ARG A 207 -12.33 4.81 -5.68
CA ARG A 207 -13.26 5.83 -6.14
C ARG A 207 -13.29 5.84 -7.66
N GLY A 208 -12.16 5.52 -8.29
CA GLY A 208 -12.06 5.33 -9.73
C GLY A 208 -12.85 4.12 -10.26
N GLN A 209 -13.19 3.16 -9.40
CA GLN A 209 -13.99 1.96 -9.72
C GLN A 209 -13.49 1.21 -10.97
N ALA A 210 -12.18 1.00 -11.06
CA ALA A 210 -11.53 0.36 -12.20
C ALA A 210 -10.30 -0.44 -11.74
N LEU A 211 -9.89 -1.39 -12.56
CA LEU A 211 -8.53 -1.91 -12.53
C LEU A 211 -7.72 -1.09 -13.54
N TYR A 212 -6.68 -0.41 -13.07
CA TYR A 212 -5.80 0.39 -13.91
C TYR A 212 -4.60 -0.43 -14.35
N GLU A 213 -4.10 -0.15 -15.54
CA GLU A 213 -2.85 -0.69 -16.07
C GLU A 213 -1.97 0.47 -16.54
N ALA A 214 -0.78 0.58 -15.96
CA ALA A 214 0.28 1.48 -16.41
C ALA A 214 1.42 0.63 -16.99
N VAL A 215 1.63 0.69 -18.30
CA VAL A 215 2.78 0.04 -18.95
C VAL A 215 3.95 1.00 -18.87
N ILE A 216 5.02 0.60 -18.18
CA ILE A 216 6.16 1.46 -17.88
C ILE A 216 7.32 1.08 -18.80
N ALA A 217 7.59 1.90 -19.81
CA ALA A 217 8.67 1.70 -20.79
C ALA A 217 9.63 2.89 -20.80
N GLY A 218 10.59 2.90 -19.88
CA GLY A 218 11.45 4.07 -19.66
C GLY A 218 10.63 5.25 -19.13
N ASP A 219 10.69 6.39 -19.83
CA ASP A 219 9.91 7.59 -19.50
C ASP A 219 8.49 7.57 -20.10
N ASP A 220 8.21 6.64 -21.02
CA ASP A 220 6.90 6.49 -21.64
C ASP A 220 6.00 5.60 -20.78
N ILE A 221 4.91 6.18 -20.28
CA ILE A 221 3.88 5.45 -19.53
C ILE A 221 2.58 5.46 -20.33
N SER A 222 2.16 4.28 -20.79
CA SER A 222 0.82 4.12 -21.38
C SER A 222 -0.17 3.69 -20.31
N PHE A 223 -1.38 4.24 -20.34
CA PHE A 223 -2.37 4.08 -19.29
C PHE A 223 -3.69 3.53 -19.84
N LYS A 224 -4.23 2.49 -19.20
CA LYS A 224 -5.52 1.88 -19.55
C LYS A 224 -6.41 1.69 -18.33
N GLU A 225 -7.71 1.84 -18.54
CA GLU A 225 -8.74 1.50 -17.55
C GLU A 225 -9.46 0.21 -17.97
N HIS A 226 -9.50 -0.76 -17.07
CA HIS A 226 -10.22 -2.02 -17.23
C HIS A 226 -11.41 -2.10 -16.27
N PHE A 227 -12.51 -2.71 -16.71
CA PHE A 227 -13.70 -2.98 -15.89
C PHE A 227 -14.32 -1.75 -15.21
N LYS A 228 -14.18 -0.57 -15.84
CA LYS A 228 -14.66 0.71 -15.29
C LYS A 228 -16.15 0.65 -14.93
N GLY A 229 -16.46 0.83 -13.65
CA GLY A 229 -17.83 0.86 -13.12
C GLY A 229 -18.53 -0.51 -13.03
N GLU A 230 -17.89 -1.58 -13.50
CA GLU A 230 -18.52 -2.91 -13.55
C GLU A 230 -18.66 -3.52 -12.15
N PHE A 231 -17.54 -3.62 -11.43
CA PHE A 231 -17.47 -4.25 -10.11
C PHE A 231 -17.61 -3.25 -8.94
N GLY A 232 -17.64 -1.95 -9.23
CA GLY A 232 -17.59 -0.90 -8.22
C GLY A 232 -16.17 -0.70 -7.69
N ARG A 233 -16.02 -0.52 -6.38
CA ARG A 233 -14.74 -0.18 -5.74
C ARG A 233 -13.82 -1.41 -5.72
N ILE A 234 -12.61 -1.30 -6.27
CA ILE A 234 -11.62 -2.40 -6.30
C ILE A 234 -10.48 -2.06 -5.34
N ARG A 235 -10.14 -3.00 -4.45
CA ARG A 235 -9.28 -2.80 -3.26
C ARG A 235 -7.91 -3.44 -3.37
N ASN A 236 -7.85 -4.59 -4.01
CA ASN A 236 -6.61 -5.31 -4.19
C ASN A 236 -6.56 -5.92 -5.58
N VAL A 237 -5.35 -6.11 -6.07
CA VAL A 237 -5.03 -6.95 -7.23
C VAL A 237 -3.77 -7.73 -6.91
N VAL A 238 -3.78 -9.03 -7.18
CA VAL A 238 -2.61 -9.92 -7.04
C VAL A 238 -2.54 -10.84 -8.24
N LEU A 239 -1.33 -11.26 -8.61
CA LEU A 239 -1.11 -12.33 -9.59
C LEU A 239 -1.11 -13.67 -8.85
N GLY A 240 -2.01 -14.57 -9.23
CA GLY A 240 -2.06 -15.93 -8.71
C GLY A 240 -0.97 -16.81 -9.32
N SER A 241 -0.61 -17.89 -8.63
CA SER A 241 0.35 -18.89 -9.12
C SER A 241 -0.13 -19.64 -10.37
N ASP A 242 -1.44 -19.57 -10.65
CA ASP A 242 -2.07 -20.09 -11.86
C ASP A 242 -2.03 -19.11 -13.05
N GLY A 243 -1.38 -17.94 -12.88
CA GLY A 243 -1.19 -16.95 -13.92
C GLY A 243 -2.35 -15.98 -14.12
N TYR A 244 -3.40 -16.04 -13.30
CA TYR A 244 -4.55 -15.13 -13.40
C TYR A 244 -4.42 -13.96 -12.42
N LEU A 245 -5.02 -12.83 -12.77
CA LEU A 245 -5.19 -11.73 -11.83
C LEU A 245 -6.38 -12.02 -10.91
N TYR A 246 -6.22 -11.75 -9.63
CA TYR A 246 -7.30 -11.80 -8.64
C TYR A 246 -7.51 -10.42 -8.07
N ILE A 247 -8.73 -9.91 -8.18
CA ILE A 247 -9.12 -8.64 -7.58
C ILE A 247 -10.10 -8.84 -6.42
N THR A 248 -10.11 -7.90 -5.49
CA THR A 248 -11.14 -7.84 -4.44
C THR A 248 -11.98 -6.58 -4.56
N THR A 249 -13.29 -6.69 -4.36
CA THR A 249 -14.18 -5.52 -4.27
C THR A 249 -14.24 -4.97 -2.85
N SER A 250 -14.66 -3.71 -2.71
CA SER A 250 -14.74 -2.99 -1.42
C SER A 250 -15.96 -2.07 -1.40
N ASN A 251 -17.09 -2.57 -1.88
CA ASN A 251 -18.37 -1.84 -1.94
C ASN A 251 -19.01 -1.69 -0.56
N ARG A 252 -18.66 -2.56 0.41
CA ARG A 252 -19.20 -2.55 1.78
C ARG A 252 -18.35 -1.73 2.77
N ASP A 253 -17.39 -0.95 2.29
CA ASP A 253 -16.51 -0.10 3.11
C ASP A 253 -17.17 1.22 3.58
N GLY A 254 -18.47 1.38 3.35
CA GLY A 254 -19.25 2.59 3.66
C GLY A 254 -19.16 3.71 2.62
N ARG A 255 -18.42 3.52 1.52
CA ARG A 255 -18.26 4.50 0.44
C ARG A 255 -18.72 3.99 -0.93
N GLY A 256 -19.17 2.75 -1.02
CA GLY A 256 -19.68 2.13 -2.24
C GLY A 256 -21.22 2.00 -2.27
N THR A 257 -21.73 1.61 -3.43
CA THR A 257 -23.11 1.13 -3.57
C THR A 257 -23.11 -0.39 -3.47
N VAL A 258 -23.66 -0.92 -2.38
CA VAL A 258 -23.66 -2.37 -2.10
C VAL A 258 -24.63 -3.08 -3.05
N LYS A 259 -24.14 -4.10 -3.76
CA LYS A 259 -24.96 -5.02 -4.56
C LYS A 259 -25.09 -6.38 -3.86
N THR A 260 -26.09 -7.18 -4.25
CA THR A 260 -26.26 -8.55 -3.72
C THR A 260 -25.01 -9.38 -3.98
N GLY A 261 -24.49 -10.00 -2.92
CA GLY A 261 -23.30 -10.85 -2.97
C GLY A 261 -21.97 -10.09 -2.85
N ASP A 262 -21.97 -8.79 -2.56
CA ASP A 262 -20.75 -8.07 -2.23
C ASP A 262 -20.25 -8.39 -0.80
N ASP A 263 -18.95 -8.35 -0.53
CA ASP A 263 -17.83 -8.14 -1.47
C ASP A 263 -17.31 -9.48 -2.04
N LYS A 264 -16.54 -9.42 -3.14
CA LYS A 264 -16.10 -10.59 -3.92
C LYS A 264 -14.60 -10.65 -4.11
N ILE A 265 -14.09 -11.87 -4.29
CA ILE A 265 -12.81 -12.15 -4.95
C ILE A 265 -13.13 -12.59 -6.38
N ILE A 266 -12.57 -11.90 -7.37
CA ILE A 266 -12.84 -12.12 -8.79
C ILE A 266 -11.55 -12.53 -9.47
N LYS A 267 -11.58 -13.66 -10.17
CA LYS A 267 -10.50 -14.16 -11.03
C LYS A 267 -10.67 -13.60 -12.44
N ILE A 268 -9.61 -13.05 -13.00
CA ILE A 268 -9.60 -12.38 -14.30
C ILE A 268 -8.46 -12.97 -15.15
N ASN A 269 -8.76 -13.27 -16.41
CA ASN A 269 -7.73 -13.54 -17.40
C ASN A 269 -6.89 -12.28 -17.59
N GLN A 270 -5.60 -12.44 -17.81
CA GLN A 270 -4.77 -11.28 -18.20
C GLN A 270 -5.38 -10.68 -19.48
N PRO A 271 -5.71 -9.38 -19.48
CA PRO A 271 -6.32 -8.72 -20.63
C PRO A 271 -5.37 -8.60 -21.82
#